data_AF-A0A937W3G1-F1
#
_entry.id   AF-A0A937W3G1-F1
#
_cell.length_a   1.000
_cell.length_b   1.000
_cell.length_c   1.000
_cell.angle_alpha   90.00
_cell.angle_beta   90.00
_cell.angle_gamma   90.00
#
_symmetry.space_group_name_H-M   'P 1'
#
loop_
_entity.id
_entity.type
_entity.pdbx_description
1 polymer ?
#
loop_
_entity_poly.entity_id
_entity_poly.type
_entity_poly.pdbx_seq_one_letter_code
_entity_poly.pdbx_strand_id
1 'polypeptide(L)'
;VAHNAPPHYNRERFEEAHDFIIKAWTTPGPFRWEGKHYHYRYVNPWARPLQQPHPPIWIPSTVSVETVQWTARHRYPLVLLATKLEPTKEAFQLYHDTAAAEGYTSGTQNVAYLFKVHVDETEELAEQAGRKYLSGVSNPFLAGNEGAINPAIMNLPGHTSRSSRRLAATAFGPAGRFGTNRRPYEDQVGDYTIISGTPKTVLPKIRHVLEYLRPGSIFFWDGDGAMTHEDQMRSLRLMGEEVIPAVREMGKSLELFSPFEVDPGTGKPLTSEAGATSPVAEPANA
;
A
#
# COMPACT_ATOMS: atom_id res chain seq x y z
N VAL A 1 -15.30 -2.43 -15.72
CA VAL A 1 -14.95 -1.07 -15.23
C VAL A 1 -16.23 -0.26 -15.22
N ALA A 2 -16.79 0.06 -14.04
CA ALA A 2 -18.15 0.60 -13.90
C ALA A 2 -18.32 2.04 -14.41
N HIS A 3 -17.23 2.77 -14.68
CA HIS A 3 -17.24 4.18 -15.06
C HIS A 3 -17.05 4.43 -16.57
N ASN A 4 -17.29 3.41 -17.42
CA ASN A 4 -17.29 3.50 -18.90
C ASN A 4 -16.04 4.13 -19.55
N ALA A 5 -14.89 4.14 -18.86
CA ALA A 5 -13.64 4.61 -19.43
C ALA A 5 -12.89 3.47 -20.14
N PRO A 6 -12.33 3.73 -21.34
CA PRO A 6 -11.48 2.76 -22.00
C PRO A 6 -10.23 2.43 -21.16
N PRO A 7 -9.96 1.16 -20.81
CA PRO A 7 -8.91 0.85 -19.83
C PRO A 7 -7.48 1.15 -20.28
N HIS A 8 -7.23 1.29 -21.59
CA HIS A 8 -5.91 1.66 -22.10
C HIS A 8 -5.50 3.11 -21.81
N TYR A 9 -6.44 3.95 -21.37
CA TYR A 9 -6.14 5.29 -20.89
C TYR A 9 -5.99 5.36 -19.36
N ASN A 10 -6.10 4.25 -18.62
CA ASN A 10 -6.10 4.28 -17.15
C ASN A 10 -4.86 4.94 -16.55
N ARG A 11 -3.67 4.65 -17.10
CA ARG A 11 -2.41 5.26 -16.63
C ARG A 11 -2.42 6.77 -16.84
N GLU A 12 -2.66 7.22 -18.07
CA GLU A 12 -2.65 8.65 -18.40
C GLU A 12 -3.70 9.42 -17.60
N ARG A 13 -4.89 8.83 -17.42
CA ARG A 13 -5.95 9.39 -16.60
C ARG A 13 -5.55 9.49 -15.13
N PHE A 14 -4.90 8.47 -14.59
CA PHE A 14 -4.40 8.49 -13.21
C PHE A 14 -3.38 9.62 -13.01
N GLU A 15 -2.40 9.73 -13.91
CA GLU A 15 -1.35 10.76 -13.83
C GLU A 15 -1.95 12.17 -13.97
N GLU A 16 -2.83 12.39 -14.94
CA GLU A 16 -3.48 13.69 -15.11
C GLU A 16 -4.42 14.06 -13.95
N ALA A 17 -5.18 13.09 -13.44
CA ALA A 17 -6.03 13.30 -12.27
C ALA A 17 -5.21 13.63 -11.02
N HIS A 18 -4.08 12.95 -10.84
CA HIS A 18 -3.13 13.26 -9.77
C HIS A 18 -2.66 14.72 -9.85
N ASP A 19 -2.14 15.14 -11.00
CA ASP A 19 -1.60 16.49 -11.17
C ASP A 19 -2.67 17.56 -10.99
N PHE A 20 -3.89 17.28 -11.45
CA PHE A 20 -5.05 18.13 -11.22
C PHE A 20 -5.36 18.27 -9.72
N ILE A 21 -5.40 17.16 -8.98
CA ILE A 21 -5.67 17.15 -7.53
C ILE A 21 -4.58 17.93 -6.77
N ILE A 22 -3.29 17.69 -7.09
CA ILE A 22 -2.18 18.44 -6.51
C ILE A 22 -2.35 19.94 -6.74
N LYS A 23 -2.66 20.35 -7.98
CA LYS A 23 -2.89 21.77 -8.30
C LYS A 23 -4.08 22.34 -7.53
N ALA A 24 -5.18 21.59 -7.43
CA ALA A 24 -6.36 22.02 -6.68
C ALA A 24 -6.09 22.20 -5.18
N TRP A 25 -5.18 21.42 -4.59
CA TRP A 25 -4.79 21.59 -3.18
C TRP A 25 -3.79 22.73 -2.95
N THR A 26 -2.90 22.97 -3.91
CA THR A 26 -1.74 23.87 -3.72
C THR A 26 -1.93 25.27 -4.31
N THR A 27 -2.85 25.44 -5.27
CA THR A 27 -3.09 26.72 -5.95
C THR A 27 -4.42 27.31 -5.51
N PRO A 28 -4.44 28.50 -4.86
CA PRO A 28 -5.68 29.23 -4.64
C PRO A 28 -6.40 29.46 -5.98
N GLY A 29 -7.66 29.04 -6.05
CA GLY A 29 -8.49 29.27 -7.24
C GLY A 29 -8.86 30.76 -7.42
N PRO A 30 -9.51 31.10 -8.55
CA PRO A 30 -9.86 30.20 -9.63
C PRO A 30 -8.72 29.94 -10.62
N PHE A 31 -8.69 28.76 -11.24
CA PHE A 31 -7.79 28.47 -12.35
C PHE A 31 -8.47 27.62 -13.43
N ARG A 32 -7.85 27.54 -14.60
CA ARG A 32 -8.27 26.69 -15.73
C ARG A 32 -7.44 25.41 -15.77
N TRP A 33 -8.07 24.29 -16.12
CA TRP A 33 -7.42 23.00 -16.40
C TRP A 33 -7.87 22.51 -17.77
N GLU A 34 -6.93 22.40 -18.70
CA GLU A 34 -7.17 21.87 -20.05
C GLU A 34 -6.16 20.74 -20.27
N GLY A 35 -6.47 19.56 -19.74
CA GLY A 35 -5.62 18.39 -19.91
C GLY A 35 -6.04 17.55 -21.13
N LYS A 36 -5.60 16.31 -21.19
CA LYS A 36 -5.95 15.38 -22.27
C LYS A 36 -7.26 14.64 -21.99
N HIS A 37 -7.52 14.37 -20.72
CA HIS A 37 -8.67 13.58 -20.24
C HIS A 37 -9.67 14.39 -19.44
N TYR A 38 -9.25 15.49 -18.81
CA TYR A 38 -10.08 16.35 -17.97
C TYR A 38 -10.02 17.81 -18.43
N HIS A 39 -11.19 18.45 -18.54
CA HIS A 39 -11.34 19.82 -19.01
C HIS A 39 -12.26 20.60 -18.09
N TYR A 40 -11.68 21.57 -17.36
CA TYR A 40 -12.40 22.42 -16.42
C TYR A 40 -12.05 23.89 -16.67
N ARG A 41 -13.05 24.64 -17.16
CA ARG A 41 -12.87 26.07 -17.48
C ARG A 41 -12.67 26.94 -16.25
N TYR A 42 -13.27 26.54 -15.12
CA TYR A 42 -13.28 27.30 -13.87
C TYR A 42 -13.20 26.34 -12.68
N VAL A 43 -12.00 26.20 -12.11
CA VAL A 43 -11.74 25.36 -10.94
C VAL A 43 -11.54 26.29 -9.75
N ASN A 44 -12.42 26.21 -8.76
CA ASN A 44 -12.35 27.03 -7.55
C ASN A 44 -12.38 26.12 -6.31
N PRO A 45 -11.22 25.70 -5.79
CA PRO A 45 -11.16 24.82 -4.62
C PRO A 45 -11.58 25.57 -3.34
N TRP A 46 -12.78 25.31 -2.84
CA TRP A 46 -13.31 25.97 -1.64
C TRP A 46 -12.85 25.30 -0.34
N ALA A 47 -12.65 23.99 -0.37
CA ALA A 47 -12.09 23.23 0.75
C ALA A 47 -10.68 22.77 0.38
N ARG A 48 -9.67 23.34 1.05
CA ARG A 48 -8.27 22.91 0.93
C ARG A 48 -7.87 22.04 2.12
N PRO A 49 -6.93 21.09 1.93
CA PRO A 49 -6.46 20.28 3.04
C PRO A 49 -5.84 21.13 4.16
N LEU A 50 -5.97 20.67 5.40
CA LEU A 50 -5.32 21.30 6.55
C LEU A 50 -3.79 21.18 6.43
N GLN A 51 -3.30 19.99 6.06
CA GLN A 51 -1.89 19.70 5.82
C GLN A 51 -1.39 20.43 4.57
N GLN A 52 -0.30 21.19 4.73
CA GLN A 52 0.36 21.91 3.64
C GLN A 52 1.67 21.21 3.23
N PRO A 53 2.04 21.24 1.93
CA PRO A 53 1.24 21.76 0.80
C PRO A 53 0.05 20.86 0.44
N HIS A 54 0.08 19.59 0.86
CA HIS A 54 -1.00 18.61 0.71
C HIS A 54 -0.79 17.49 1.75
N PRO A 55 -1.80 16.65 2.05
CA PRO A 55 -1.59 15.47 2.87
C PRO A 55 -0.59 14.50 2.22
N PRO A 56 0.09 13.64 3.00
CA PRO A 56 0.95 12.61 2.45
C PRO A 56 0.20 11.70 1.46
N ILE A 57 0.82 11.43 0.32
CA ILE A 57 0.26 10.59 -0.74
C ILE A 57 1.01 9.27 -0.74
N TRP A 58 0.27 8.17 -0.71
CA TRP A 58 0.81 6.81 -0.70
C TRP A 58 0.32 6.07 -1.92
N ILE A 59 1.22 5.37 -2.60
CA ILE A 59 0.90 4.70 -3.85
C ILE A 59 0.94 3.19 -3.65
N PRO A 60 -0.22 2.50 -3.71
CA PRO A 60 -0.25 1.05 -3.71
C PRO A 60 0.26 0.49 -5.05
N SER A 61 0.98 -0.61 -5.00
CA SER A 61 1.42 -1.34 -6.19
C SER A 61 1.48 -2.85 -5.93
N THR A 62 1.38 -3.59 -7.03
CA THR A 62 1.54 -5.04 -7.12
C THR A 62 2.70 -5.33 -8.08
N VAL A 63 3.88 -4.77 -7.78
CA VAL A 63 5.14 -4.82 -8.55
C VAL A 63 5.10 -4.30 -10.00
N SER A 64 4.25 -3.32 -10.28
CA SER A 64 4.21 -2.66 -11.59
C SER A 64 5.41 -1.72 -11.75
N VAL A 65 6.28 -1.97 -12.74
CA VAL A 65 7.51 -1.19 -13.01
C VAL A 65 7.17 0.29 -13.14
N GLU A 66 6.17 0.60 -13.97
CA GLU A 66 5.82 1.99 -14.26
C GLU A 66 5.26 2.68 -13.02
N THR A 67 4.57 1.94 -12.14
CA THR A 67 4.08 2.52 -10.88
C THR A 67 5.24 2.77 -9.93
N VAL A 68 6.14 1.81 -9.73
CA VAL A 68 7.31 1.95 -8.86
C VAL A 68 8.15 3.15 -9.27
N GLN A 69 8.47 3.26 -10.57
CA GLN A 69 9.26 4.38 -11.09
C GLN A 69 8.53 5.71 -10.95
N TRP A 70 7.24 5.76 -11.28
CA TRP A 70 6.45 6.97 -11.14
C TRP A 70 6.38 7.44 -9.68
N THR A 71 6.18 6.51 -8.74
CA THR A 71 6.16 6.80 -7.30
C THR A 71 7.51 7.34 -6.80
N ALA A 72 8.63 6.77 -7.27
CA ALA A 72 9.96 7.27 -6.95
C ALA A 72 10.20 8.69 -7.50
N ARG A 73 9.81 8.98 -8.74
CA ARG A 73 9.91 10.35 -9.31
C ARG A 73 9.17 11.39 -8.49
N HIS A 74 8.03 11.01 -7.91
CA HIS A 74 7.23 11.88 -7.03
C HIS A 74 7.69 11.85 -5.56
N ARG A 75 8.65 10.99 -5.22
CA ARG A 75 9.18 10.76 -3.87
C ARG A 75 8.10 10.34 -2.86
N TYR A 76 7.04 9.70 -3.33
CA TYR A 76 5.97 9.22 -2.46
C TYR A 76 6.33 7.87 -1.82
N PRO A 77 5.79 7.56 -0.63
CA PRO A 77 5.80 6.21 -0.09
C PRO A 77 5.12 5.20 -1.03
N LEU A 78 5.86 4.16 -1.40
CA LEU A 78 5.37 3.01 -2.16
C LEU A 78 4.86 1.93 -1.20
N VAL A 79 3.63 1.46 -1.38
CA VAL A 79 3.07 0.32 -0.62
C VAL A 79 2.96 -0.91 -1.51
N LEU A 80 3.70 -1.97 -1.19
CA LEU A 80 3.54 -3.26 -1.87
C LEU A 80 2.55 -4.16 -1.12
N LEU A 81 1.61 -4.72 -1.88
CA LEU A 81 0.42 -5.40 -1.34
C LEU A 81 0.53 -6.93 -1.44
N ALA A 82 0.85 -7.59 -0.33
CA ALA A 82 0.81 -9.03 -0.13
C ALA A 82 1.54 -9.85 -1.23
N THR A 83 2.64 -9.31 -1.73
CA THR A 83 3.52 -9.95 -2.71
C THR A 83 4.52 -10.87 -2.03
N LYS A 84 5.12 -11.83 -2.74
CA LYS A 84 6.24 -12.59 -2.19
C LYS A 84 7.39 -11.68 -1.75
N LEU A 85 8.17 -12.09 -0.76
CA LEU A 85 9.26 -11.26 -0.22
C LEU A 85 10.32 -10.90 -1.29
N GLU A 86 10.77 -11.87 -2.10
CA GLU A 86 11.82 -11.60 -3.09
C GLU A 86 11.40 -10.55 -4.14
N PRO A 87 10.25 -10.69 -4.82
CA PRO A 87 9.81 -9.68 -5.78
C PRO A 87 9.47 -8.33 -5.13
N THR A 88 9.10 -8.33 -3.84
CA THR A 88 8.92 -7.10 -3.06
C THR A 88 10.24 -6.36 -2.90
N LYS A 89 11.30 -7.09 -2.53
CA LYS A 89 12.65 -6.56 -2.40
C LYS A 89 13.20 -6.05 -3.73
N GLU A 90 13.01 -6.78 -4.83
CA GLU A 90 13.38 -6.34 -6.18
C GLU A 90 12.67 -5.04 -6.57
N ALA A 91 11.37 -4.91 -6.25
CA ALA A 91 10.62 -3.70 -6.53
C ALA A 91 11.01 -2.51 -5.63
N PHE A 92 11.40 -2.74 -4.37
CA PHE A 92 12.02 -1.70 -3.54
C PHE A 92 13.39 -1.29 -4.10
N GLN A 93 14.19 -2.24 -4.57
CA GLN A 93 15.46 -1.92 -5.24
C GLN A 93 15.23 -1.05 -6.49
N LEU A 94 14.24 -1.38 -7.31
CA LEU A 94 13.86 -0.55 -8.46
C LEU A 94 13.45 0.87 -8.04
N TYR A 95 12.76 1.03 -6.91
CA TYR A 95 12.45 2.35 -6.35
C TYR A 95 13.75 3.11 -6.02
N HIS A 96 14.67 2.47 -5.30
CA HIS A 96 15.94 3.06 -4.88
C HIS A 96 16.83 3.43 -6.07
N ASP A 97 16.91 2.57 -7.09
CA ASP A 97 17.65 2.83 -8.32
C ASP A 97 17.05 4.02 -9.10
N THR A 98 15.72 4.10 -9.15
CA THR A 98 15.03 5.24 -9.77
C THR A 98 15.28 6.52 -8.99
N ALA A 99 15.23 6.47 -7.65
CA ALA A 99 15.54 7.61 -6.80
C ALA A 99 16.95 8.16 -7.05
N ALA A 100 17.94 7.24 -7.12
CA ALA A 100 19.32 7.59 -7.41
C ALA A 100 19.48 8.24 -8.80
N ALA A 101 18.77 7.73 -9.82
CA ALA A 101 18.75 8.31 -11.16
C ALA A 101 18.10 9.70 -11.20
N GLU A 102 17.10 9.96 -10.35
CA GLU A 102 16.47 11.28 -10.17
C GLU A 102 17.25 12.20 -9.21
N GLY A 103 18.43 11.77 -8.75
CA GLY A 103 19.37 12.59 -7.99
C GLY A 103 19.04 12.74 -6.50
N TYR A 104 18.35 11.76 -5.88
CA TYR A 104 18.13 11.76 -4.43
C TYR A 104 18.32 10.37 -3.80
N THR A 105 18.65 10.36 -2.51
CA THR A 105 18.76 9.12 -1.72
C THR A 105 17.44 8.84 -1.05
N SER A 106 16.79 7.74 -1.43
CA SER A 106 15.62 7.20 -0.74
C SER A 106 16.01 6.34 0.47
N GLY A 107 15.09 6.19 1.44
CA GLY A 107 15.26 5.33 2.62
C GLY A 107 14.01 4.54 2.98
N THR A 108 13.95 4.05 4.20
CA THR A 108 12.83 3.24 4.72
C THR A 108 11.51 4.00 4.67
N GLN A 109 11.54 5.33 4.86
CA GLN A 109 10.38 6.21 4.82
C GLN A 109 9.66 6.22 3.47
N ASN A 110 10.33 5.75 2.41
CA ASN A 110 9.80 5.72 1.06
C ASN A 110 9.13 4.38 0.70
N VAL A 111 9.25 3.34 1.54
CA VAL A 111 8.79 1.99 1.22
C VAL A 111 7.99 1.38 2.36
N ALA A 112 6.88 0.74 1.99
CA ALA A 112 5.95 0.13 2.92
C ALA A 112 5.42 -1.19 2.39
N TYR A 113 5.02 -2.06 3.31
CA TYR A 113 4.60 -3.41 2.96
C TYR A 113 3.33 -3.81 3.72
N LEU A 114 2.36 -4.32 2.96
CA LEU A 114 1.12 -4.88 3.49
C LEU A 114 1.18 -6.39 3.36
N PHE A 115 0.90 -7.11 4.44
CA PHE A 115 0.89 -8.58 4.45
C PHE A 115 -0.14 -9.13 5.44
N LYS A 116 -0.55 -10.37 5.20
CA LYS A 116 -1.59 -11.03 6.00
C LYS A 116 -1.00 -11.52 7.31
N VAL A 117 -1.58 -11.08 8.41
CA VAL A 117 -1.16 -11.45 9.76
C VAL A 117 -2.40 -11.67 10.60
N HIS A 118 -2.65 -12.90 11.02
CA HIS A 118 -3.72 -13.22 11.98
C HIS A 118 -3.10 -13.69 13.29
N VAL A 119 -3.62 -13.20 14.42
CA VAL A 119 -3.12 -13.53 15.74
C VAL A 119 -4.25 -14.10 16.57
N ASP A 120 -4.02 -15.22 17.23
CA ASP A 120 -5.04 -15.83 18.08
C ASP A 120 -4.45 -16.34 19.40
N GLU A 121 -5.33 -16.73 20.32
CA GLU A 121 -4.95 -17.11 21.69
C GLU A 121 -4.19 -18.43 21.72
N THR A 122 -4.43 -19.32 20.76
CA THR A 122 -3.72 -20.60 20.59
C THR A 122 -3.32 -20.82 19.14
N GLU A 123 -2.34 -21.70 18.92
CA GLU A 123 -1.89 -22.06 17.57
C GLU A 123 -3.01 -22.74 16.78
N GLU A 124 -3.85 -23.55 17.42
CA GLU A 124 -4.97 -24.23 16.78
C GLU A 124 -6.03 -23.24 16.27
N LEU A 125 -6.37 -22.23 17.07
CA LEU A 125 -7.30 -21.17 16.66
C LEU A 125 -6.71 -20.34 15.53
N ALA A 126 -5.43 -19.96 15.65
CA ALA A 126 -4.75 -19.18 14.63
C ALA A 126 -4.63 -19.93 13.30
N GLU A 127 -4.41 -21.24 13.33
CA GLU A 127 -4.39 -22.10 12.14
C GLU A 127 -5.77 -22.19 11.49
N GLN A 128 -6.82 -22.40 12.28
CA GLN A 128 -8.20 -22.44 11.78
C GLN A 128 -8.61 -21.11 11.15
N ALA A 129 -8.29 -19.99 11.80
CA ALA A 129 -8.59 -18.65 11.30
C ALA A 129 -7.73 -18.30 10.07
N GLY A 130 -6.44 -18.59 10.09
CA GLY A 130 -5.52 -18.34 8.98
C GLY A 130 -5.95 -19.03 7.68
N ARG A 131 -6.48 -20.26 7.76
CA ARG A 131 -7.01 -20.94 6.56
C ARG A 131 -8.19 -20.23 5.93
N LYS A 132 -8.97 -19.46 6.70
CA LYS A 132 -10.12 -18.68 6.22
C LYS A 132 -9.72 -17.52 5.31
N TYR A 133 -8.44 -17.10 5.28
CA TYR A 133 -7.93 -16.21 4.23
C TYR A 133 -8.17 -16.75 2.82
N LEU A 134 -8.26 -18.07 2.65
CA LEU A 134 -8.40 -18.70 1.35
C LEU A 134 -9.86 -19.00 0.97
N SER A 135 -10.82 -18.74 1.85
CA SER A 135 -12.25 -19.00 1.62
C SER A 135 -13.13 -17.77 1.79
N GLY A 136 -14.39 -17.86 1.38
CA GLY A 136 -15.39 -16.81 1.60
C GLY A 136 -15.35 -15.64 0.60
N VAL A 137 -16.15 -14.61 0.87
CA VAL A 137 -16.54 -13.56 -0.08
C VAL A 137 -15.67 -12.31 -0.01
N SER A 138 -14.35 -12.45 -0.20
CA SER A 138 -13.44 -11.29 -0.14
C SER A 138 -13.28 -10.54 -1.47
N ASN A 139 -13.06 -11.26 -2.57
CA ASN A 139 -12.69 -10.63 -3.84
C ASN A 139 -13.88 -10.57 -4.80
N PRO A 140 -14.53 -9.41 -5.02
CA PRO A 140 -15.69 -9.27 -5.90
C PRO A 140 -15.34 -9.38 -7.40
N PHE A 141 -14.06 -9.33 -7.76
CA PHE A 141 -13.59 -9.61 -9.12
C PHE A 141 -13.42 -11.12 -9.38
N LEU A 142 -13.56 -11.93 -8.32
CA LEU A 142 -13.62 -13.37 -8.32
C LEU A 142 -14.97 -13.81 -7.72
N ALA A 143 -15.31 -15.09 -7.80
CA ALA A 143 -16.42 -15.66 -7.03
C ALA A 143 -16.01 -15.89 -5.55
N GLY A 144 -15.42 -14.88 -4.89
CA GLY A 144 -14.78 -14.99 -3.58
C GLY A 144 -13.33 -15.49 -3.64
N ASN A 145 -12.73 -15.77 -2.48
CA ASN A 145 -11.35 -16.26 -2.35
C ASN A 145 -11.15 -17.67 -2.92
N GLU A 146 -12.23 -18.44 -3.01
CA GLU A 146 -12.30 -19.75 -3.70
C GLU A 146 -12.65 -19.62 -5.19
N GLY A 147 -12.90 -18.40 -5.66
CA GLY A 147 -13.38 -18.13 -7.00
C GLY A 147 -12.33 -18.31 -8.10
N ALA A 148 -12.81 -18.53 -9.32
CA ALA A 148 -11.95 -18.51 -10.50
C ALA A 148 -11.78 -17.08 -11.05
N ILE A 149 -10.58 -16.77 -11.56
CA ILE A 149 -10.36 -15.56 -12.35
C ILE A 149 -11.28 -15.59 -13.55
N ASN A 150 -11.99 -14.48 -13.79
CA ASN A 150 -12.61 -14.22 -15.07
C ASN A 150 -11.57 -13.55 -16.01
N PRO A 151 -10.99 -14.26 -16.99
CA PRO A 151 -9.95 -13.70 -17.85
C PRO A 151 -10.45 -12.53 -18.69
N ALA A 152 -11.76 -12.49 -18.99
CA ALA A 152 -12.36 -11.39 -19.75
C ALA A 152 -12.34 -10.06 -18.97
N ILE A 153 -12.29 -10.11 -17.64
CA ILE A 153 -12.18 -8.92 -16.78
C ILE A 153 -10.71 -8.56 -16.53
N MET A 154 -9.87 -9.58 -16.30
CA MET A 154 -8.48 -9.37 -15.87
C MET A 154 -7.51 -9.05 -17.01
N ASN A 155 -7.79 -9.56 -18.22
CA ASN A 155 -6.91 -9.40 -19.38
C ASN A 155 -7.39 -8.31 -20.35
N LEU A 156 -8.20 -7.36 -19.88
CA LEU A 156 -8.63 -6.23 -20.70
C LEU A 156 -7.38 -5.46 -21.21
N PRO A 157 -7.35 -5.09 -22.51
CA PRO A 157 -6.29 -4.24 -23.04
C PRO A 157 -6.13 -2.97 -22.20
N GLY A 158 -4.90 -2.67 -21.76
CA GLY A 158 -4.60 -1.51 -20.91
C GLY A 158 -4.39 -1.79 -19.43
N HIS A 159 -4.84 -2.94 -18.88
CA HIS A 159 -4.67 -3.24 -17.44
C HIS A 159 -3.22 -3.60 -17.03
N THR A 160 -2.42 -4.09 -17.97
CA THR A 160 -1.02 -4.47 -17.70
C THR A 160 -0.17 -4.09 -18.90
N SER A 161 0.88 -3.30 -18.66
CA SER A 161 1.93 -3.07 -19.65
C SER A 161 2.69 -4.36 -19.96
N ARG A 162 3.38 -4.41 -21.10
CA ARG A 162 4.18 -5.59 -21.48
C ARG A 162 5.34 -5.84 -20.51
N SER A 163 6.01 -4.77 -20.09
CA SER A 163 7.09 -4.76 -19.08
C SER A 163 6.62 -5.35 -17.75
N SER A 164 5.45 -4.95 -17.25
CA SER A 164 4.95 -5.38 -15.95
C SER A 164 4.29 -6.77 -15.96
N ARG A 165 3.96 -7.34 -17.12
CA ARG A 165 3.41 -8.72 -17.19
C ARG A 165 4.39 -9.77 -16.68
N ARG A 166 5.69 -9.62 -16.97
CA ARG A 166 6.71 -10.58 -16.54
C ARG A 166 6.91 -10.54 -15.02
N LEU A 167 6.99 -9.34 -14.44
CA LEU A 167 7.14 -9.15 -12.99
C LEU A 167 5.91 -9.56 -12.20
N ALA A 168 4.71 -9.36 -12.75
CA ALA A 168 3.50 -9.86 -12.11
C ALA A 168 3.50 -11.40 -11.97
N ALA A 169 4.04 -12.12 -12.96
CA ALA A 169 4.15 -13.57 -12.90
C ALA A 169 5.16 -14.05 -11.83
N THR A 170 6.23 -13.29 -11.56
CA THR A 170 7.20 -13.64 -10.49
C THR A 170 6.65 -13.29 -9.11
N ALA A 171 6.00 -12.13 -8.95
CA ALA A 171 5.46 -11.67 -7.67
C ALA A 171 4.31 -12.50 -7.11
N PHE A 172 3.46 -13.04 -7.98
CA PHE A 172 2.27 -13.78 -7.55
C PHE A 172 2.22 -15.23 -8.05
N GLY A 173 3.20 -15.63 -8.87
CA GLY A 173 3.15 -16.90 -9.60
C GLY A 173 2.32 -16.83 -10.89
N PRO A 174 2.39 -17.87 -11.74
CA PRO A 174 1.77 -17.88 -13.07
C PRO A 174 0.25 -17.73 -13.09
N ALA A 175 -0.42 -17.94 -11.94
CA ALA A 175 -1.87 -17.87 -11.79
C ALA A 175 -2.37 -16.68 -10.94
N GLY A 176 -1.49 -15.77 -10.51
CA GLY A 176 -1.64 -15.07 -9.23
C GLY A 176 -1.95 -13.57 -9.22
N ARG A 177 -2.07 -12.87 -10.36
CA ARG A 177 -2.30 -11.42 -10.29
C ARG A 177 -3.71 -11.16 -9.75
N PHE A 178 -3.82 -10.34 -8.69
CA PHE A 178 -5.07 -9.92 -8.03
C PHE A 178 -5.74 -10.95 -7.10
N GLY A 179 -4.98 -11.49 -6.16
CA GLY A 179 -5.59 -12.16 -5.00
C GLY A 179 -6.23 -13.50 -5.30
N THR A 180 -5.83 -14.16 -6.39
CA THR A 180 -6.03 -15.60 -6.48
C THR A 180 -5.12 -16.28 -5.46
N ASN A 181 -5.67 -16.45 -4.26
CA ASN A 181 -5.21 -17.31 -3.19
C ASN A 181 -5.28 -18.81 -3.60
N ARG A 182 -4.87 -19.14 -4.83
CA ARG A 182 -4.83 -20.50 -5.38
C ARG A 182 -3.64 -21.29 -4.86
N ARG A 183 -2.71 -20.64 -4.17
CA ARG A 183 -1.58 -21.32 -3.55
C ARG A 183 -2.08 -22.01 -2.27
N PRO A 184 -1.65 -23.25 -2.01
CA PRO A 184 -1.90 -23.90 -0.72
C PRO A 184 -1.57 -22.96 0.44
N TYR A 185 -2.33 -23.07 1.52
CA TYR A 185 -2.11 -22.25 2.71
C TYR A 185 -0.69 -22.45 3.25
N GLU A 186 -0.22 -23.69 3.25
CA GLU A 186 1.10 -24.11 3.71
C GLU A 186 2.23 -23.43 2.93
N ASP A 187 2.08 -23.30 1.61
CA ASP A 187 3.06 -22.60 0.76
C ASP A 187 3.12 -21.10 1.10
N GLN A 188 1.98 -20.50 1.44
CA GLN A 188 1.88 -19.09 1.79
C GLN A 188 2.40 -18.80 3.20
N VAL A 189 2.23 -19.73 4.13
CA VAL A 189 2.87 -19.70 5.45
C VAL A 189 4.37 -19.89 5.29
N GLY A 190 4.80 -20.82 4.43
CA GLY A 190 6.21 -21.14 4.19
C GLY A 190 7.02 -19.99 3.57
N ASP A 191 6.37 -19.10 2.82
CA ASP A 191 7.03 -17.92 2.22
C ASP A 191 6.65 -16.58 2.86
N TYR A 192 6.04 -16.61 4.04
CA TYR A 192 5.64 -15.45 4.85
C TYR A 192 4.61 -14.51 4.21
N THR A 193 3.93 -14.93 3.14
CA THR A 193 2.83 -14.16 2.57
C THR A 193 1.55 -14.24 3.42
N ILE A 194 1.43 -15.30 4.24
CA ILE A 194 0.51 -15.38 5.38
C ILE A 194 1.33 -15.67 6.64
N ILE A 195 1.09 -14.90 7.69
CA ILE A 195 1.60 -15.19 9.03
C ILE A 195 0.40 -15.41 9.94
N SER A 196 0.34 -16.56 10.57
CA SER A 196 -0.65 -16.89 11.60
C SER A 196 0.05 -17.54 12.80
N GLY A 197 -0.51 -17.33 13.98
CA GLY A 197 -0.06 -17.96 15.23
C GLY A 197 -0.46 -17.17 16.47
N THR A 198 0.12 -17.54 17.60
CA THR A 198 0.08 -16.74 18.84
C THR A 198 1.02 -15.53 18.76
N PRO A 199 0.88 -14.49 19.61
CA PRO A 199 1.82 -13.37 19.67
C PRO A 199 3.29 -13.82 19.72
N LYS A 200 3.56 -14.88 20.50
CA LYS A 200 4.90 -15.47 20.65
C LYS A 200 5.48 -15.99 19.33
N THR A 201 4.66 -16.58 18.46
CA THR A 201 5.13 -17.22 17.22
C THR A 201 5.06 -16.30 16.00
N VAL A 202 4.16 -15.31 15.99
CA VAL A 202 4.09 -14.32 14.91
C VAL A 202 5.20 -13.28 14.98
N LEU A 203 5.59 -12.84 16.18
CA LEU A 203 6.59 -11.78 16.36
C LEU A 203 7.96 -12.09 15.72
N PRO A 204 8.55 -13.30 15.88
CA PRO A 204 9.78 -13.66 15.17
C PRO A 204 9.62 -13.67 13.64
N LYS A 205 8.45 -14.09 13.13
CA LYS A 205 8.15 -14.10 11.69
C LYS A 205 8.03 -12.68 11.14
N ILE A 206 7.36 -11.78 11.86
CA ILE A 206 7.28 -10.36 11.51
C ILE A 206 8.67 -9.73 11.52
N ARG A 207 9.47 -10.00 12.56
CA ARG A 207 10.84 -9.51 12.64
C ARG A 207 11.68 -9.93 11.44
N HIS A 208 11.57 -11.19 11.01
CA HIS A 208 12.23 -11.66 9.80
C HIS A 208 11.85 -10.84 8.56
N VAL A 209 10.56 -10.56 8.36
CA VAL A 209 10.07 -9.71 7.26
C VAL A 209 10.65 -8.29 7.35
N LEU A 210 10.69 -7.70 8.55
CA LEU A 210 11.24 -6.36 8.77
C LEU A 210 12.74 -6.29 8.49
N GLU A 211 13.50 -7.29 8.93
CA GLU A 211 14.95 -7.39 8.65
C GLU A 211 15.22 -7.59 7.16
N TYR A 212 14.39 -8.39 6.50
CA TYR A 212 14.56 -8.73 5.09
C TYR A 212 14.20 -7.59 4.13
N LEU A 213 13.03 -6.97 4.34
CA LEU A 213 12.46 -5.97 3.43
C LEU A 213 12.78 -4.53 3.86
N ARG A 214 13.07 -4.31 5.14
CA ARG A 214 13.33 -2.98 5.74
C ARG A 214 12.27 -1.90 5.42
N PRO A 215 10.96 -2.18 5.52
CA PRO A 215 9.94 -1.16 5.26
C PRO A 215 9.87 -0.15 6.41
N GLY A 216 9.72 1.15 6.11
CA GLY A 216 9.48 2.18 7.12
C GLY A 216 8.04 2.20 7.64
N SER A 217 7.13 1.51 6.95
CA SER A 217 5.75 1.34 7.42
C SER A 217 5.20 0.00 7.00
N ILE A 218 4.35 -0.58 7.83
CA ILE A 218 3.69 -1.84 7.55
C ILE A 218 2.18 -1.72 7.75
N PHE A 219 1.45 -2.53 7.01
CA PHE A 219 0.01 -2.65 7.15
C PHE A 219 -0.33 -4.12 7.41
N PHE A 220 -1.01 -4.39 8.52
CA PHE A 220 -1.49 -5.73 8.81
C PHE A 220 -2.84 -5.94 8.14
N TRP A 221 -2.87 -6.88 7.19
CA TRP A 221 -4.11 -7.42 6.67
C TRP A 221 -4.59 -8.51 7.62
N ASP A 222 -5.28 -8.08 8.68
CA ASP A 222 -5.69 -8.93 9.79
C ASP A 222 -6.92 -9.79 9.46
N GLY A 223 -8.01 -9.17 8.99
CA GLY A 223 -9.25 -9.86 8.66
C GLY A 223 -9.49 -10.03 7.17
N ASP A 224 -9.90 -11.23 6.74
CA ASP A 224 -10.39 -11.47 5.38
C ASP A 224 -11.25 -12.73 5.25
N GLY A 225 -11.87 -12.89 4.08
CA GLY A 225 -12.42 -14.17 3.64
C GLY A 225 -13.59 -14.65 4.51
N ALA A 226 -13.48 -15.89 5.01
CA ALA A 226 -14.53 -16.50 5.84
C ALA A 226 -14.32 -16.27 7.36
N MET A 227 -13.38 -15.41 7.76
CA MET A 227 -13.19 -15.07 9.17
C MET A 227 -14.47 -14.49 9.77
N THR A 228 -14.80 -14.94 10.98
CA THR A 228 -15.97 -14.43 11.71
C THR A 228 -15.62 -13.11 12.39
N HIS A 229 -16.66 -12.39 12.82
CA HIS A 229 -16.47 -11.21 13.65
C HIS A 229 -15.66 -11.52 14.92
N GLU A 230 -15.92 -12.68 15.55
CA GLU A 230 -15.22 -13.08 16.76
C GLU A 230 -13.73 -13.34 16.52
N ASP A 231 -13.39 -14.03 15.41
CA ASP A 231 -11.99 -14.23 15.01
C ASP A 231 -11.25 -12.90 14.88
N GLN A 232 -11.87 -11.92 14.21
CA GLN A 232 -11.27 -10.61 14.00
C GLN A 232 -11.13 -9.82 15.31
N MET A 233 -12.15 -9.85 16.17
CA MET A 233 -12.09 -9.11 17.44
C MET A 233 -11.05 -9.68 18.40
N ARG A 234 -10.84 -11.01 18.43
CA ARG A 234 -9.73 -11.61 19.18
C ARG A 234 -8.37 -11.17 18.63
N SER A 235 -8.18 -11.22 17.31
CA SER A 235 -6.93 -10.81 16.69
C SER A 235 -6.64 -9.32 16.90
N LEU A 236 -7.61 -8.44 16.70
CA LEU A 236 -7.46 -7.00 16.95
C LEU A 236 -7.05 -6.68 18.39
N ARG A 237 -7.61 -7.40 19.38
CA ARG A 237 -7.22 -7.25 20.79
C ARG A 237 -5.75 -7.61 20.99
N LEU A 238 -5.33 -8.79 20.56
CA LEU A 238 -3.94 -9.26 20.68
C LEU A 238 -2.96 -8.40 19.89
N MET A 239 -3.37 -7.92 18.72
CA MET A 239 -2.61 -6.97 17.91
C MET A 239 -2.34 -5.68 18.68
N GLY A 240 -3.36 -5.12 19.32
CA GLY A 240 -3.23 -3.88 20.11
C GLY A 240 -2.43 -4.06 21.40
N GLU A 241 -2.65 -5.17 22.11
CA GLU A 241 -2.05 -5.44 23.42
C GLU A 241 -0.58 -5.91 23.33
N GLU A 242 -0.25 -6.76 22.36
CA GLU A 242 1.04 -7.45 22.33
C GLU A 242 1.86 -7.19 21.06
N VAL A 243 1.23 -7.23 19.89
CA VAL A 243 1.98 -7.29 18.62
C VAL A 243 2.44 -5.90 18.16
N ILE A 244 1.53 -4.94 18.03
CA ILE A 244 1.85 -3.58 17.56
C ILE A 244 2.88 -2.91 18.48
N PRO A 245 2.78 -2.98 19.82
CA PRO A 245 3.81 -2.45 20.71
C PRO A 245 5.18 -3.09 20.47
N ALA A 246 5.26 -4.42 20.39
CA ALA A 246 6.53 -5.12 20.16
C ALA A 246 7.13 -4.78 18.78
N VAL A 247 6.29 -4.67 17.75
CA VAL A 247 6.72 -4.32 16.39
C VAL A 247 7.22 -2.88 16.30
N ARG A 248 6.64 -1.94 17.08
CA ARG A 248 7.19 -0.58 17.19
C ARG A 248 8.60 -0.57 17.78
N GLU A 249 8.83 -1.36 18.83
CA GLU A 249 10.18 -1.50 19.42
C GLU A 249 11.16 -2.17 18.44
N MET A 250 10.71 -3.17 17.67
CA MET A 250 11.51 -3.74 16.58
C MET A 250 11.88 -2.67 15.55
N GLY A 251 10.92 -1.86 15.09
CA GLY A 251 11.16 -0.78 14.13
C GLY A 251 12.23 0.21 14.60
N LYS A 252 12.17 0.63 15.88
CA LYS A 252 13.21 1.47 16.50
C LYS A 252 14.57 0.77 16.50
N SER A 253 14.63 -0.48 16.97
CA SER A 253 15.89 -1.24 17.07
C SER A 253 16.55 -1.53 15.72
N LEU A 254 15.74 -1.60 14.66
CA LEU A 254 16.18 -1.85 13.29
C LEU A 254 16.42 -0.55 12.49
N GLU A 255 16.21 0.61 13.10
CA GLU A 255 16.29 1.93 12.47
C GLU A 255 15.40 2.05 11.21
N LEU A 256 14.15 1.60 11.34
CA LEU A 256 13.13 1.69 10.29
C LEU A 256 12.27 2.93 10.51
N PHE A 257 12.60 4.01 9.79
CA PHE A 257 11.88 5.28 9.88
C PHE A 257 10.67 5.32 8.96
N SER A 258 9.54 5.76 9.50
CA SER A 258 8.31 6.01 8.75
C SER A 258 8.31 7.37 8.05
N PRO A 259 7.41 7.60 7.07
CA PRO A 259 7.19 8.92 6.48
C PRO A 259 6.65 9.98 7.46
N PHE A 260 6.31 9.58 8.70
CA PHE A 260 5.92 10.49 9.78
C PHE A 260 7.10 10.89 10.68
N GLU A 261 8.26 10.28 10.49
CA GLU A 261 9.50 10.58 11.21
C GLU A 261 10.54 11.22 10.30
N VAL A 262 10.61 10.77 9.04
CA VAL A 262 11.51 11.31 8.02
C VAL A 262 10.69 11.66 6.78
N ASP A 263 10.83 12.88 6.30
CA ASP A 263 10.11 13.37 5.13
C ASP A 263 10.55 12.59 3.87
N PRO A 264 9.63 11.91 3.16
CA PRO A 264 9.97 11.13 1.96
C PRO A 264 10.54 11.93 0.80
N GLY A 265 10.19 13.22 0.71
CA GLY A 265 10.62 14.12 -0.35
C GLY A 265 11.99 14.73 -0.11
N THR A 266 12.33 15.05 1.13
CA THR A 266 13.58 15.75 1.50
C THR A 266 14.61 14.85 2.20
N GLY A 267 14.19 13.70 2.74
CA GLY A 267 15.04 12.81 3.53
C GLY A 267 15.44 13.36 4.90
N LYS A 268 14.82 14.45 5.35
CA LYS A 268 15.12 15.09 6.64
C LYS A 268 14.16 14.60 7.72
N PRO A 269 14.61 14.46 8.98
CA PRO A 269 13.71 14.22 10.10
C PRO A 269 12.63 15.30 10.20
N LEU A 270 11.40 14.89 10.45
CA LEU A 270 10.28 15.80 10.71
C LEU A 270 10.41 16.33 12.14
N THR A 271 10.61 17.64 12.29
CA THR A 271 10.60 18.32 13.60
C THR A 271 9.16 18.45 14.09
N SER A 272 8.91 18.15 15.37
CA SER A 272 7.57 18.14 16.01
C SER A 272 6.77 19.44 15.87
N GLU A 273 7.41 20.56 15.53
CA GLU A 273 6.76 21.87 15.35
C GLU A 273 5.98 22.04 14.04
N ALA A 274 6.26 21.23 13.00
CA ALA A 274 5.56 21.35 11.72
C ALA A 274 4.10 20.85 11.75
N GLY A 275 3.70 20.18 12.84
CA GLY A 275 2.33 19.69 13.06
C GLY A 275 1.44 20.60 13.91
N ALA A 276 2.00 21.67 14.49
CA ALA A 276 1.29 22.53 15.43
C ALA A 276 1.67 24.00 15.21
N THR A 277 1.13 24.61 14.17
CA THR A 277 0.67 26.02 14.13
C THR A 277 0.45 26.43 12.67
N SER A 278 -0.82 26.51 12.28
CA SER A 278 -1.23 27.58 11.37
C SER A 278 -2.34 28.30 12.13
N PRO A 279 -2.21 29.61 12.41
CA PRO A 279 -3.24 30.32 13.14
C PRO A 279 -4.52 30.21 12.34
N VAL A 280 -5.59 29.76 12.99
CA VAL A 280 -6.95 29.89 12.46
C VAL A 280 -7.09 31.37 12.09
N ALA A 281 -7.13 31.67 10.80
CA ALA A 281 -7.46 33.00 10.34
C ALA A 281 -8.87 33.28 10.88
N GLU A 282 -8.98 34.21 11.82
CA GLU A 282 -10.27 34.72 12.26
C GLU A 282 -11.07 35.13 11.02
N PRO A 283 -12.38 34.82 10.96
CA PRO A 283 -13.20 35.31 9.88
C PRO A 283 -13.16 36.84 9.94
N ALA A 284 -12.63 37.46 8.88
CA ALA A 284 -12.73 38.90 8.70
C ALA A 284 -14.22 39.25 8.63
N ASN A 285 -14.73 39.86 9.69
CA ASN A 285 -16.00 40.56 9.68
C ASN A 285 -15.90 41.75 8.73
N ALA A 286 -16.60 41.68 7.61
CA ALA A 286 -17.18 42.82 6.88
C ALA A 286 -18.30 42.32 5.95
#